data_AF-A0AAW6TZ08-F1
#
_entry.id   AF-A0AAW6TZ08-F1
#
_cell.length_a   1.000
_cell.length_b   1.000
_cell.length_c   1.000
_cell.angle_alpha   90.00
_cell.angle_beta   90.00
_cell.angle_gamma   90.00
#
_symmetry.space_group_name_H-M   'P 1'
#
loop_
_entity.id
_entity.type
_entity.pdbx_description
1 polymer ?
#
loop_
_entity_poly.entity_id
_entity_poly.type
_entity_poly.pdbx_seq_one_letter_code
_entity_poly.pdbx_strand_id
1 'polypeptide(L)'
;MVVTHRTTFHVLIFLLAIVAAGADHMAQAQPKNPHPPFEMTPEDWEVFQKLGPGETEAFLRAKQQRYERELVEQWRQEQRQFGRRGLASAEKARRADENRLRLTLGVSDEQWQTLGPILRTIQTWKEQAALTASAPQFDANDLRVPFDEEICGYERSTVRVAGGGSYLRWGAPVAGGGTAAGVVGGAGALALGRVFITPFAWRQLEPENYEPSEGERLCEEFFILLEDEDADPQQIARMSEALRHLRAKARRELTRAREELAPLLTTRQRARLILMGYLD
;
A
#
# COMPACT_ATOMS: atom_id res chain seq x y z
N MET A 1 -19.59 36.41 17.48
CA MET A 1 -18.59 35.60 16.75
C MET A 1 -18.37 34.26 17.46
N VAL A 2 -19.31 33.30 17.40
CA VAL A 2 -19.17 31.96 18.02
C VAL A 2 -19.68 30.82 17.10
N VAL A 3 -20.06 31.11 15.85
CA VAL A 3 -20.81 30.16 15.01
C VAL A 3 -19.91 29.25 14.14
N THR A 4 -18.63 29.57 13.98
CA THR A 4 -17.73 28.88 13.03
C THR A 4 -17.09 27.58 13.52
N HIS A 5 -17.10 27.28 14.83
CA HIS A 5 -16.48 26.05 15.35
C HIS A 5 -17.38 24.80 15.28
N ARG A 6 -18.70 24.99 15.16
CA ARG A 6 -19.67 23.88 15.25
C ARG A 6 -19.75 23.05 13.97
N THR A 7 -19.51 23.67 12.81
CA THR A 7 -19.51 23.01 11.49
C THR A 7 -18.24 22.19 11.24
N THR A 8 -17.07 22.66 11.67
CA THR A 8 -15.80 21.93 11.51
C THR A 8 -15.77 20.66 12.34
N PHE A 9 -16.35 20.68 13.55
CA PHE A 9 -16.42 19.52 14.44
C PHE A 9 -17.29 18.39 13.89
N HIS A 10 -18.40 18.72 13.21
CA HIS A 10 -19.28 17.70 12.62
C HIS A 10 -18.69 17.04 11.36
N VAL A 11 -17.92 17.76 10.55
CA VAL A 11 -17.23 17.18 9.39
C VAL A 11 -16.15 16.18 9.83
N LEU A 12 -15.42 16.47 10.91
CA LEU A 12 -14.37 15.62 11.45
C LEU A 12 -14.92 14.33 12.09
N ILE A 13 -16.04 14.42 12.82
CA ILE A 13 -16.75 13.25 13.37
C ILE A 13 -17.32 12.36 12.26
N PHE A 14 -17.84 12.95 11.18
CA PHE A 14 -18.40 12.18 10.07
C PHE A 14 -17.32 11.45 9.25
N LEU A 15 -16.14 12.07 9.08
CA LEU A 15 -14.99 11.42 8.43
C LEU A 15 -14.44 10.26 9.28
N LEU A 16 -14.40 10.40 10.62
CA LEU A 16 -14.01 9.32 11.53
C LEU A 16 -15.00 8.14 11.50
N ALA A 17 -16.31 8.40 11.37
CA ALA A 17 -17.32 7.35 11.28
C ALA A 17 -17.23 6.53 9.98
N ILE A 18 -16.84 7.15 8.86
CA ILE A 18 -16.66 6.44 7.57
C ILE A 18 -15.42 5.55 7.59
N VAL A 19 -14.33 5.99 8.26
CA VAL A 19 -13.13 5.17 8.44
C VAL A 19 -13.40 3.99 9.39
N ALA A 20 -14.20 4.19 10.45
CA ALA A 20 -14.59 3.12 11.36
C ALA A 20 -15.48 2.05 10.71
N ALA A 21 -16.43 2.44 9.84
CA ALA A 21 -17.31 1.49 9.14
C ALA A 21 -16.59 0.63 8.08
N GLY A 22 -15.40 1.03 7.63
CA GLY A 22 -14.57 0.23 6.73
C GLY A 22 -13.68 -0.80 7.44
N ALA A 23 -13.32 -0.56 8.69
CA ALA A 23 -12.39 -1.41 9.44
C ALA A 23 -13.06 -2.68 9.99
N ASP A 24 -14.34 -2.62 10.38
CA ASP A 24 -15.07 -3.77 10.98
C ASP A 24 -15.34 -4.92 9.99
N HIS A 25 -15.22 -4.69 8.67
CA HIS A 25 -15.35 -5.75 7.67
C HIS A 25 -14.02 -6.42 7.29
N MET A 26 -12.86 -5.94 7.75
CA MET A 26 -11.56 -6.56 7.46
C MET A 26 -11.00 -7.42 8.60
N ALA A 27 -11.54 -7.27 9.82
CA ALA A 27 -11.06 -8.02 11.00
C ALA A 27 -11.57 -9.48 11.09
N GLN A 28 -12.47 -9.91 10.20
CA GLN A 28 -13.21 -11.18 10.38
C GLN A 28 -12.83 -12.34 9.44
N ALA A 29 -11.71 -12.23 8.72
CA ALA A 29 -11.20 -13.33 7.92
C ALA A 29 -9.71 -13.56 8.17
N GLN A 30 -9.31 -13.77 9.43
CA GLN A 30 -8.16 -14.65 9.63
C GLN A 30 -8.60 -16.03 9.14
N PRO A 31 -8.00 -16.60 8.07
CA PRO A 31 -8.26 -17.98 7.73
C PRO A 31 -7.88 -18.81 8.96
N LYS A 32 -8.87 -19.41 9.63
CA LYS A 32 -8.64 -20.40 10.67
C LYS A 32 -7.81 -21.51 10.03
N ASN A 33 -6.49 -21.49 10.25
CA ASN A 33 -5.50 -22.42 9.72
C ASN A 33 -5.76 -22.87 8.27
N PRO A 34 -5.17 -22.22 7.25
CA PRO A 34 -5.37 -22.59 5.85
C PRO A 34 -4.76 -23.95 5.46
N HIS A 35 -4.06 -24.60 6.38
CA HIS A 35 -3.56 -25.95 6.16
C HIS A 35 -4.57 -26.93 6.78
N PRO A 36 -5.42 -27.60 5.97
CA PRO A 36 -5.84 -28.92 6.42
C PRO A 36 -4.53 -29.68 6.68
N PRO A 37 -4.39 -30.36 7.82
CA PRO A 37 -3.24 -31.21 8.05
C PRO A 37 -3.11 -32.16 6.85
N PHE A 38 -1.95 -32.79 6.70
CA PHE A 38 -1.82 -33.94 5.81
C PHE A 38 -2.74 -35.07 6.33
N GLU A 39 -4.04 -34.90 6.18
CA GLU A 39 -5.06 -35.82 6.66
C GLU A 39 -5.20 -36.86 5.56
N MET A 40 -4.93 -38.11 5.93
CA MET A 40 -5.31 -39.23 5.08
C MET A 40 -6.80 -39.43 5.17
N THR A 41 -7.46 -39.30 4.02
CA THR A 41 -8.86 -39.64 3.93
C THR A 41 -9.03 -41.13 4.21
N PRO A 42 -10.21 -41.60 4.62
CA PRO A 42 -10.47 -43.03 4.81
C PRO A 42 -10.05 -43.87 3.59
N GLU A 43 -10.29 -43.37 2.37
CA GLU A 43 -9.92 -44.02 1.11
C GLU A 43 -8.40 -44.12 0.95
N ASP A 44 -7.66 -43.04 1.26
CA ASP A 44 -6.20 -43.06 1.22
C ASP A 44 -5.64 -44.08 2.22
N TRP A 45 -6.29 -44.23 3.38
CA TRP A 45 -5.88 -45.19 4.41
C TRP A 45 -6.08 -46.63 3.96
N GLU A 46 -7.19 -46.93 3.30
CA GLU A 46 -7.45 -48.25 2.71
C GLU A 46 -6.46 -48.61 1.61
N VAL A 47 -6.07 -47.64 0.77
CA VAL A 47 -5.03 -47.84 -0.25
C VAL A 47 -3.69 -48.08 0.43
N PHE A 48 -3.31 -47.22 1.37
CA PHE A 48 -2.04 -47.29 2.08
C PHE A 48 -1.80 -48.63 2.79
N GLN A 49 -2.84 -49.20 3.42
CA GLN A 49 -2.73 -50.50 4.09
C GLN A 49 -2.45 -51.68 3.15
N LYS A 50 -2.73 -51.55 1.85
CA LYS A 50 -2.55 -52.60 0.84
C LYS A 50 -1.20 -52.53 0.12
N LEU A 51 -0.44 -51.45 0.31
CA LEU A 51 0.82 -51.19 -0.39
C LEU A 51 2.01 -51.90 0.25
N GLY A 52 2.97 -52.34 -0.57
CA GLY A 52 4.26 -52.82 -0.09
C GLY A 52 5.17 -51.70 0.45
N PRO A 53 6.28 -52.03 1.15
CA PRO A 53 7.17 -51.03 1.75
C PRO A 53 7.73 -49.99 0.76
N GLY A 54 8.08 -50.42 -0.46
CA GLY A 54 8.58 -49.51 -1.51
C GLY A 54 7.49 -48.66 -2.18
N GLU A 55 6.24 -49.14 -2.19
CA GLU A 55 5.10 -48.43 -2.77
C GLU A 55 4.54 -47.37 -1.81
N THR A 56 4.71 -47.61 -0.51
CA THR A 56 4.29 -46.70 0.57
C THR A 56 4.97 -45.33 0.45
N GLU A 57 6.29 -45.28 0.25
CA GLU A 57 7.02 -44.02 0.11
C GLU A 57 6.63 -43.27 -1.17
N ALA A 58 6.47 -43.99 -2.28
CA ALA A 58 6.02 -43.41 -3.54
C ALA A 58 4.62 -42.80 -3.41
N PHE A 59 3.70 -43.48 -2.71
CA PHE A 59 2.37 -42.98 -2.42
C PHE A 59 2.40 -41.70 -1.57
N LEU A 60 3.16 -41.69 -0.47
CA LEU A 60 3.29 -40.51 0.40
C LEU A 60 3.88 -39.30 -0.36
N ARG A 61 4.91 -39.53 -1.17
CA ARG A 61 5.53 -38.47 -2.00
C ARG A 61 4.55 -37.93 -3.03
N ALA A 62 3.82 -38.81 -3.73
CA ALA A 62 2.80 -38.40 -4.70
C ALA A 62 1.67 -37.60 -4.04
N LYS A 63 1.26 -38.01 -2.83
CA LYS A 63 0.25 -37.30 -2.05
C LYS A 63 0.75 -35.91 -1.60
N GLN A 64 1.99 -35.82 -1.12
CA GLN A 64 2.61 -34.54 -0.77
C GLN A 64 2.69 -33.60 -1.99
N GLN A 65 3.11 -34.10 -3.15
CA GLN A 65 3.16 -33.30 -4.38
C GLN A 65 1.76 -32.85 -4.85
N ARG A 66 0.71 -33.65 -4.64
CA ARG A 66 -0.66 -33.23 -4.91
C ARG A 66 -1.09 -32.11 -3.96
N TYR A 67 -0.81 -32.26 -2.67
CA TYR A 67 -1.10 -31.25 -1.66
C TYR A 67 -0.39 -29.91 -1.95
N GLU A 68 0.90 -29.94 -2.29
CA GLU A 68 1.66 -28.75 -2.66
C GLU A 68 1.08 -28.05 -3.90
N ARG A 69 0.63 -28.82 -4.90
CA ARG A 69 -0.06 -28.26 -6.08
C ARG A 69 -1.39 -27.60 -5.71
N GLU A 70 -2.21 -28.26 -4.90
CA GLU A 70 -3.50 -27.73 -4.44
C GLU A 70 -3.30 -26.43 -3.62
N LEU A 71 -2.28 -26.37 -2.76
CA LEU A 71 -1.92 -25.15 -2.02
C LEU A 71 -1.51 -24.01 -2.97
N VAL A 72 -0.64 -24.28 -3.95
CA VAL A 72 -0.23 -23.28 -4.93
C VAL A 72 -1.41 -22.79 -5.76
N GLU A 73 -2.32 -23.68 -6.15
CA GLU A 73 -3.54 -23.34 -6.89
C GLU A 73 -4.50 -22.49 -6.05
N GLN A 74 -4.73 -22.87 -4.79
CA GLN A 74 -5.55 -22.10 -3.86
C GLN A 74 -4.96 -20.70 -3.65
N TRP A 75 -3.65 -20.60 -3.40
CA TRP A 75 -2.98 -19.31 -3.24
C TRP A 75 -3.10 -18.45 -4.50
N ARG A 76 -2.93 -19.01 -5.70
CA ARG A 76 -3.18 -18.31 -6.97
C ARG A 76 -4.64 -17.88 -7.13
N GLN A 77 -5.62 -18.66 -6.65
CA GLN A 77 -7.02 -18.26 -6.67
C GLN A 77 -7.27 -17.10 -5.70
N GLU A 78 -6.74 -17.17 -4.49
CA GLU A 78 -6.86 -16.11 -3.48
C GLU A 78 -6.22 -14.81 -3.97
N GLN A 79 -5.01 -14.86 -4.56
CA GLN A 79 -4.36 -13.69 -5.17
C GLN A 79 -5.23 -13.05 -6.26
N ARG A 80 -5.82 -13.86 -7.15
CA ARG A 80 -6.74 -13.35 -8.18
C ARG A 80 -8.01 -12.74 -7.58
N GLN A 81 -8.57 -13.34 -6.53
CA GLN A 81 -9.73 -12.78 -5.84
C GLN A 81 -9.40 -11.47 -5.13
N PHE A 82 -8.23 -11.41 -4.48
CA PHE A 82 -7.74 -10.22 -3.82
C PHE A 82 -7.52 -9.08 -4.81
N GLY A 83 -6.83 -9.33 -5.93
CA GLY A 83 -6.65 -8.35 -7.00
C GLY A 83 -7.97 -7.85 -7.58
N ARG A 84 -8.96 -8.74 -7.80
CA ARG A 84 -10.31 -8.33 -8.25
C ARG A 84 -11.03 -7.45 -7.23
N ARG A 85 -10.94 -7.77 -5.94
CA ARG A 85 -11.54 -6.96 -4.86
C ARG A 85 -10.84 -5.60 -4.75
N GLY A 86 -9.52 -5.57 -4.89
CA GLY A 86 -8.72 -4.34 -4.94
C GLY A 86 -9.18 -3.43 -6.08
N LEU A 87 -9.25 -3.94 -7.31
CA LEU A 87 -9.76 -3.22 -8.48
C LEU A 87 -11.16 -2.65 -8.27
N ALA A 88 -12.09 -3.49 -7.81
CA ALA A 88 -13.47 -3.08 -7.60
C ALA A 88 -13.58 -2.00 -6.50
N SER A 89 -12.77 -2.10 -5.45
CA SER A 89 -12.72 -1.13 -4.37
C SER A 89 -12.12 0.19 -4.83
N ALA A 90 -11.02 0.15 -5.58
CA ALA A 90 -10.38 1.34 -6.17
C ALA A 90 -11.32 2.07 -7.13
N GLU A 91 -11.99 1.35 -8.04
CA GLU A 91 -12.98 1.95 -8.95
C GLU A 91 -14.16 2.56 -8.18
N LYS A 92 -14.64 1.90 -7.13
CA LYS A 92 -15.69 2.46 -6.26
C LYS A 92 -15.22 3.73 -5.55
N ALA A 93 -13.98 3.76 -5.06
CA ALA A 93 -13.39 4.93 -4.43
C ALA A 93 -13.28 6.10 -5.43
N ARG A 94 -12.79 5.85 -6.65
CA ARG A 94 -12.72 6.87 -7.72
C ARG A 94 -14.08 7.45 -8.06
N ARG A 95 -15.12 6.60 -8.19
CA ARG A 95 -16.50 7.05 -8.41
C ARG A 95 -17.04 7.87 -7.25
N ALA A 96 -16.74 7.47 -6.01
CA ALA A 96 -17.15 8.21 -4.83
C ALA A 96 -16.50 9.60 -4.77
N ASP A 97 -15.21 9.70 -5.08
CA ASP A 97 -14.48 10.96 -5.16
C ASP A 97 -15.00 11.86 -6.28
N GLU A 98 -15.25 11.31 -7.47
CA GLU A 98 -15.87 12.04 -8.58
C GLU A 98 -17.26 12.59 -8.19
N ASN A 99 -18.10 11.76 -7.57
CA ASN A 99 -19.41 12.20 -7.10
C ASN A 99 -19.29 13.29 -6.01
N ARG A 100 -18.31 13.17 -5.10
CA ARG A 100 -18.03 14.18 -4.08
C ARG A 100 -17.61 15.51 -4.71
N LEU A 101 -16.76 15.47 -5.73
CA LEU A 101 -16.35 16.66 -6.48
C LEU A 101 -17.55 17.32 -7.18
N ARG A 102 -18.39 16.54 -7.88
CA ARG A 102 -19.62 17.04 -8.51
C ARG A 102 -20.53 17.76 -7.52
N LEU A 103 -20.84 17.11 -6.40
CA LEU A 103 -21.69 17.68 -5.33
C LEU A 103 -21.07 18.93 -4.71
N THR A 104 -19.75 18.90 -4.47
CA THR A 104 -19.03 20.03 -3.87
C THR A 104 -19.05 21.23 -4.80
N LEU A 105 -18.85 21.03 -6.11
CA LEU A 105 -18.86 22.11 -7.10
C LEU A 105 -20.26 22.59 -7.45
N GLY A 106 -21.29 21.74 -7.29
CA GLY A 106 -22.67 22.05 -7.67
C GLY A 106 -22.81 22.22 -9.18
N VAL A 107 -22.13 21.36 -9.94
CA VAL A 107 -22.09 21.36 -11.41
C VAL A 107 -23.19 20.47 -11.97
N SER A 108 -23.77 20.85 -13.12
CA SER A 108 -24.67 19.97 -13.87
C SER A 108 -23.89 18.85 -14.56
N ASP A 109 -24.59 17.84 -15.07
CA ASP A 109 -23.95 16.75 -15.81
C ASP A 109 -23.30 17.25 -17.12
N GLU A 110 -23.90 18.23 -17.80
CA GLU A 110 -23.33 18.85 -19.00
C GLU A 110 -22.05 19.62 -18.67
N GLN A 111 -22.07 20.42 -17.59
CA GLN A 111 -20.87 21.13 -17.15
C GLN A 111 -19.77 20.15 -16.71
N TRP A 112 -20.17 19.03 -16.08
CA TRP A 112 -19.22 18.01 -15.67
C TRP A 112 -18.55 17.29 -16.85
N GLN A 113 -19.25 17.10 -17.98
CA GLN A 113 -18.63 16.54 -19.19
C GLN A 113 -17.43 17.38 -19.66
N THR A 114 -17.47 18.70 -19.46
CA THR A 114 -16.36 19.59 -19.77
C THR A 114 -15.30 19.64 -18.66
N LEU A 115 -15.71 19.81 -17.39
CA LEU A 115 -14.76 20.00 -16.27
C LEU A 115 -14.08 18.70 -15.82
N GLY A 116 -14.78 17.57 -15.88
CA GLY A 116 -14.34 16.28 -15.35
C GLY A 116 -13.01 15.79 -15.94
N PRO A 117 -12.85 15.76 -17.28
CA PRO A 117 -11.58 15.40 -17.90
C PRO A 117 -10.40 16.27 -17.44
N ILE A 118 -10.57 17.60 -17.38
CA ILE A 118 -9.50 18.53 -16.97
C ILE A 118 -9.13 18.32 -15.50
N LEU A 119 -10.13 18.13 -14.61
CA LEU A 119 -9.89 17.83 -13.20
C LEU A 119 -9.13 16.50 -13.00
N ARG A 120 -9.44 15.47 -13.81
CA ARG A 120 -8.69 14.21 -13.82
C ARG A 120 -7.24 14.43 -14.26
N THR A 121 -7.02 15.21 -15.32
CA THR A 121 -5.68 15.58 -15.78
C THR A 121 -4.90 16.33 -14.70
N ILE A 122 -5.52 17.29 -14.01
CA ILE A 122 -4.91 17.98 -12.86
C ILE A 122 -4.51 16.99 -11.78
N GLN A 123 -5.38 16.04 -11.43
CA GLN A 123 -5.07 15.03 -10.41
C GLN A 123 -3.89 14.14 -10.83
N THR A 124 -3.88 13.63 -12.07
CA THR A 124 -2.76 12.83 -12.59
C THR A 124 -1.45 13.62 -12.57
N TRP A 125 -1.43 14.88 -13.01
CA TRP A 125 -0.20 15.68 -12.97
C TRP A 125 0.20 16.10 -11.56
N LYS A 126 -0.77 16.27 -10.64
CA LYS A 126 -0.46 16.45 -9.21
C LYS A 126 0.23 15.22 -8.65
N GLU A 127 -0.29 14.03 -8.92
CA GLU A 127 0.33 12.76 -8.52
C GLU A 127 1.74 12.66 -9.10
N GLN A 128 1.92 12.91 -10.40
CA GLN A 128 3.24 12.88 -11.05
C GLN A 128 4.22 13.95 -10.55
N ALA A 129 3.75 15.15 -10.24
CA ALA A 129 4.56 16.20 -9.64
C ALA A 129 4.91 15.89 -8.17
N ALA A 130 4.01 15.19 -7.48
CA ALA A 130 4.15 14.70 -6.11
C ALA A 130 4.80 13.32 -6.02
N LEU A 131 5.29 12.74 -7.13
CA LEU A 131 6.26 11.64 -7.13
C LEU A 131 7.61 12.11 -6.54
N THR A 132 7.63 12.78 -5.39
CA THR A 132 8.55 12.40 -4.33
C THR A 132 8.34 10.93 -4.13
N ALA A 133 9.40 10.12 -4.20
CA ALA A 133 9.32 8.71 -3.81
C ALA A 133 8.49 8.71 -2.52
N SER A 134 7.24 8.26 -2.61
CA SER A 134 6.38 8.11 -1.45
C SER A 134 6.91 6.87 -0.75
N ALA A 135 8.19 6.90 -0.36
CA ALA A 135 8.55 6.38 0.93
C ALA A 135 7.44 6.92 1.83
N PRO A 136 6.64 6.02 2.47
CA PRO A 136 5.64 6.46 3.43
C PRO A 136 6.31 7.54 4.24
N GLN A 137 5.73 8.75 4.31
CA GLN A 137 6.34 9.86 5.01
C GLN A 137 6.75 9.33 6.37
N PHE A 138 8.02 8.96 6.50
CA PHE A 138 8.65 8.72 7.77
C PHE A 138 8.68 10.13 8.31
N ASP A 139 7.65 10.49 9.05
CA ASP A 139 7.63 11.74 9.76
C ASP A 139 8.90 11.70 10.60
N ALA A 140 9.89 12.51 10.23
CA ALA A 140 11.16 12.57 10.92
C ALA A 140 10.97 13.01 12.39
N ASN A 141 9.77 13.46 12.76
CA ASN A 141 9.39 13.74 14.14
C ASN A 141 8.87 12.50 14.91
N ASP A 142 8.49 11.41 14.24
CA ASP A 142 7.95 10.21 14.90
C ASP A 142 9.03 9.17 15.26
N LEU A 143 10.27 9.38 14.77
CA LEU A 143 11.47 8.71 15.25
C LEU A 143 12.63 9.70 15.25
N ARG A 144 12.80 10.42 16.38
CA ARG A 144 14.13 10.89 16.81
C ARG A 144 14.99 9.65 17.07
N VAL A 145 15.55 9.07 16.02
CA VAL A 145 16.78 8.31 16.15
C VAL A 145 17.88 9.37 16.11
N PRO A 146 18.59 9.64 17.22
CA PRO A 146 19.74 10.52 17.18
C PRO A 146 20.75 9.88 16.22
N PHE A 147 20.99 10.54 15.08
CA PHE A 147 22.17 10.31 14.27
C PHE A 147 23.35 10.95 15.02
N ASP A 148 23.90 10.21 15.98
CA ASP A 148 25.26 10.45 16.46
C ASP A 148 26.21 9.56 15.64
N GLU A 149 27.14 10.20 14.92
CA GLU A 149 28.13 9.59 14.02
C GLU A 149 29.18 8.71 14.73
N GLU A 150 29.12 8.52 16.06
CA GLU A 150 30.12 7.79 16.84
C GLU A 150 29.78 6.31 17.14
N ILE A 151 28.57 5.81 16.86
CA ILE A 151 28.23 4.41 17.18
C ILE A 151 28.45 3.47 15.99
N CYS A 152 29.71 3.37 15.55
CA CYS A 152 30.22 2.13 14.95
C CYS A 152 30.67 1.20 16.08
N GLY A 153 29.70 0.69 16.83
CA GLY A 153 29.87 -0.23 17.95
C GLY A 153 28.64 -1.11 18.09
N TYR A 154 28.50 -2.10 17.20
CA TYR A 154 27.49 -3.16 17.33
C TYR A 154 27.80 -4.01 18.57
N GLU A 155 27.30 -3.63 19.75
CA GLU A 155 27.27 -4.54 20.89
C GLU A 155 25.99 -5.39 20.89
N ARG A 156 26.21 -6.69 20.70
CA ARG A 156 25.26 -7.79 20.80
C ARG A 156 24.76 -7.91 22.24
N SER A 157 23.60 -7.33 22.56
CA SER A 157 22.93 -7.62 23.84
C SER A 157 22.34 -9.04 23.79
N THR A 158 22.91 -9.96 24.58
CA THR A 158 22.31 -11.27 24.85
C THR A 158 21.54 -11.21 26.17
N VAL A 159 20.22 -11.12 26.12
CA VAL A 159 19.39 -11.36 27.31
C VAL A 159 19.27 -12.86 27.50
N ARG A 160 19.91 -13.41 28.54
CA ARG A 160 19.67 -14.79 28.99
C ARG A 160 18.36 -14.84 29.76
N VAL A 161 17.33 -15.45 29.18
CA VAL A 161 16.17 -15.91 29.94
C VAL A 161 16.53 -17.27 30.54
N ALA A 162 16.30 -17.43 31.85
CA ALA A 162 16.49 -18.70 32.55
C ALA A 162 15.43 -19.71 32.07
N GLY A 163 15.83 -20.60 31.17
CA GLY A 163 14.99 -21.63 30.57
C GLY A 163 15.40 -21.85 29.12
N GLY A 164 16.25 -22.86 28.89
CA GLY A 164 16.98 -23.10 27.65
C GLY A 164 16.19 -22.88 26.36
N GLY A 165 16.60 -21.86 25.59
CA GLY A 165 16.10 -21.55 24.26
C GLY A 165 16.56 -20.16 23.84
N SER A 166 17.68 -20.08 23.11
CA SER A 166 18.20 -18.82 22.56
C SER A 166 17.44 -18.46 21.28
N TYR A 167 16.58 -17.44 21.34
CA TYR A 167 15.97 -16.82 20.16
C TYR A 167 16.28 -15.33 20.14
N LEU A 168 16.70 -14.83 18.98
CA LEU A 168 16.91 -13.41 18.71
C LEU A 168 15.54 -12.73 18.59
N ARG A 169 15.13 -11.99 19.63
CA ARG A 169 13.93 -11.16 19.63
C ARG A 169 14.34 -9.69 19.63
N TRP A 170 14.17 -9.01 18.50
CA TRP A 170 14.19 -7.56 18.42
C TRP A 170 12.75 -7.08 18.57
N GLY A 171 12.38 -6.66 19.77
CA GLY A 171 11.11 -5.99 20.05
C GLY A 171 11.40 -4.66 20.72
N ALA A 172 10.76 -3.59 20.26
CA ALA A 172 10.73 -2.33 20.98
C ALA A 172 10.09 -2.56 22.38
N PRO A 173 10.57 -1.89 23.44
CA PRO A 173 9.88 -1.91 24.73
C PRO A 173 8.56 -1.14 24.59
N VAL A 174 7.44 -1.86 24.55
CA VAL A 174 6.12 -1.25 24.69
C VAL A 174 5.89 -1.01 26.18
N ALA A 175 6.25 0.19 26.64
CA ALA A 175 5.91 0.69 27.96
C ALA A 175 5.14 2.01 27.82
N GLY A 176 3.89 2.03 28.28
CA GLY A 176 3.13 3.26 28.51
C GLY A 176 2.07 3.55 27.46
N GLY A 177 0.82 3.64 27.91
CA GLY A 177 -0.36 3.79 27.07
C GLY A 177 -0.47 5.14 26.36
N GLY A 178 -1.05 5.09 25.16
CA GLY A 178 -1.43 6.23 24.36
C GLY A 178 -2.21 5.73 23.16
N THR A 179 -3.55 5.82 23.21
CA THR A 179 -4.43 5.55 22.09
C THR A 179 -4.24 6.60 21.01
N ALA A 180 -3.41 6.31 20.01
CA ALA A 180 -3.38 7.02 18.73
C ALA A 180 -3.50 5.99 17.61
N ALA A 181 -4.69 5.92 17.01
CA ALA A 181 -5.01 5.03 15.92
C ALA A 181 -4.36 5.54 14.62
N GLY A 182 -3.11 5.17 14.40
CA GLY A 182 -2.50 5.12 13.07
C GLY A 182 -2.77 3.74 12.46
N VAL A 183 -3.78 3.63 11.61
CA VAL A 183 -4.08 2.40 10.86
C VAL A 183 -3.05 2.26 9.74
N VAL A 184 -1.96 1.55 10.01
CA VAL A 184 -1.18 0.86 8.97
C VAL A 184 -1.79 -0.53 8.83
N GLY A 185 -2.73 -0.67 7.90
CA GLY A 185 -3.35 -1.94 7.54
C GLY A 185 -2.34 -2.84 6.83
N GLY A 186 -1.67 -3.70 7.58
CA GLY A 186 -0.79 -4.76 7.08
C GLY A 186 -0.95 -6.02 7.91
N ALA A 187 -2.12 -6.66 7.82
CA ALA A 187 -2.36 -7.96 8.44
C ALA A 187 -1.77 -9.06 7.55
N GLY A 188 -0.63 -9.64 7.94
CA GLY A 188 -0.11 -10.85 7.29
C GLY A 188 1.40 -11.11 7.35
N ALA A 189 2.21 -10.27 8.01
CA ALA A 189 3.66 -10.50 8.11
C ALA A 189 4.11 -10.59 9.58
N LEU A 190 3.76 -11.68 10.27
CA LEU A 190 4.36 -12.01 11.56
C LEU A 190 4.78 -13.49 11.54
N ALA A 191 6.08 -13.73 11.32
CA ALA A 191 6.89 -14.80 11.95
C ALA A 191 8.17 -15.21 11.18
N LEU A 192 8.67 -14.47 10.20
CA LEU A 192 10.01 -14.73 9.62
C LEU A 192 10.79 -13.41 9.50
N GLY A 193 12.10 -13.48 9.75
CA GLY A 193 12.98 -12.34 10.06
C GLY A 193 12.98 -11.22 9.02
N ARG A 194 13.31 -10.01 9.49
CA ARG A 194 13.58 -8.77 8.71
C ARG A 194 13.13 -8.83 7.25
N VAL A 195 11.83 -8.77 7.01
CA VAL A 195 11.34 -8.40 5.68
C VAL A 195 11.49 -6.89 5.63
N PHE A 196 12.57 -6.41 5.00
CA PHE A 196 12.58 -5.04 4.48
C PHE A 196 11.37 -4.97 3.55
N ILE A 197 10.33 -4.26 3.97
CA ILE A 197 9.24 -3.91 3.08
C ILE A 197 9.91 -3.03 2.03
N THR A 198 10.24 -3.62 0.88
CA THR A 198 10.75 -2.83 -0.25
C THR A 198 9.74 -1.70 -0.46
N PRO A 199 10.17 -0.46 -0.74
CA PRO A 199 9.28 0.68 -0.84
C PRO A 199 8.23 0.54 -1.95
N PHE A 200 8.26 -0.56 -2.72
CA PHE A 200 7.29 -0.95 -3.74
C PHE A 200 6.49 -2.21 -3.37
N ALA A 201 6.44 -2.63 -2.11
CA ALA A 201 5.59 -3.73 -1.68
C ALA A 201 4.10 -3.48 -1.99
N TRP A 202 3.69 -2.22 -2.11
CA TRP A 202 2.36 -1.85 -2.61
C TRP A 202 2.09 -2.34 -4.04
N ARG A 203 3.11 -2.51 -4.88
CA ARG A 203 2.99 -3.06 -6.23
C ARG A 203 2.54 -4.52 -6.25
N GLN A 204 2.80 -5.28 -5.19
CA GLN A 204 2.28 -6.64 -5.03
C GLN A 204 0.78 -6.66 -4.75
N LEU A 205 0.23 -5.53 -4.28
CA LEU A 205 -1.19 -5.34 -4.05
C LEU A 205 -1.89 -4.70 -5.26
N GLU A 206 -1.11 -4.18 -6.22
CA GLU A 206 -1.65 -3.65 -7.45
C GLU A 206 -2.19 -4.78 -8.34
N PRO A 207 -3.26 -4.51 -9.09
CA PRO A 207 -3.85 -5.48 -10.02
C PRO A 207 -2.85 -5.97 -11.08
N GLU A 208 -3.00 -7.21 -11.57
CA GLU A 208 -2.16 -7.78 -12.65
C GLU A 208 -2.11 -6.92 -13.93
N ASN A 209 -3.12 -6.08 -14.16
CA ASN A 209 -3.23 -5.19 -15.32
C ASN A 209 -2.89 -3.72 -15.02
N TYR A 210 -2.34 -3.41 -13.85
CA TYR A 210 -1.90 -2.06 -13.54
C TYR A 210 -0.64 -1.75 -14.35
N GLU A 211 -0.74 -0.74 -15.21
CA GLU A 211 0.41 -0.24 -15.96
C GLU A 211 1.02 0.94 -15.19
N PRO A 212 2.24 0.77 -14.62
CA PRO A 212 2.90 1.83 -13.88
C PRO A 212 3.19 3.00 -14.82
N SER A 213 2.95 4.21 -14.34
CA SER A 213 3.31 5.43 -15.04
C SER A 213 4.82 5.51 -15.27
N GLU A 214 5.24 6.32 -16.25
CA GLU A 214 6.65 6.58 -16.54
C GLU A 214 7.44 6.99 -15.29
N GLY A 215 6.84 7.82 -14.43
CA GLY A 215 7.48 8.28 -13.21
C GLY A 215 7.60 7.21 -12.13
N GLU A 216 6.62 6.31 -12.02
CA GLU A 216 6.68 5.17 -11.09
C GLU A 216 7.75 4.17 -11.52
N ARG A 217 7.82 3.84 -12.82
CA ARG A 217 8.90 2.99 -13.37
C ARG A 217 10.28 3.58 -13.10
N LEU A 218 10.43 4.89 -13.34
CA LEU A 218 11.70 5.58 -13.11
C LEU A 218 12.10 5.59 -11.62
N CYS A 219 11.14 5.76 -10.71
CA CYS A 219 11.42 5.70 -9.26
C CYS A 219 11.84 4.30 -8.83
N GLU A 220 11.21 3.26 -9.40
CA GLU A 220 11.55 1.87 -9.11
C GLU A 220 12.94 1.51 -9.63
N GLU A 221 13.24 1.79 -10.90
CA GLU A 221 14.57 1.59 -11.48
C GLU A 221 15.62 2.33 -10.67
N PHE A 222 15.31 3.55 -10.21
CA PHE A 222 16.27 4.34 -9.45
C PHE A 222 16.51 3.77 -8.07
N PHE A 223 15.49 3.24 -7.42
CA PHE A 223 15.65 2.58 -6.14
C PHE A 223 16.42 1.27 -6.25
N ILE A 224 16.16 0.44 -7.27
CA ILE A 224 16.94 -0.78 -7.54
C ILE A 224 18.42 -0.41 -7.74
N LEU A 225 18.70 0.66 -8.50
CA LEU A 225 20.06 1.17 -8.68
C LEU A 225 20.69 1.62 -7.36
N LEU A 226 19.93 2.19 -6.43
CA LEU A 226 20.44 2.61 -5.12
C LEU A 226 20.66 1.46 -4.14
N GLU A 227 20.06 0.29 -4.36
CA GLU A 227 20.32 -0.92 -3.57
C GLU A 227 21.63 -1.62 -3.98
N ASP A 228 22.16 -1.32 -5.17
CA ASP A 228 23.44 -1.83 -5.64
C ASP A 228 24.60 -1.00 -5.07
N GLU A 229 25.39 -1.60 -4.17
CA GLU A 229 26.54 -0.95 -3.52
C GLU A 229 27.63 -0.54 -4.52
N ASP A 230 27.71 -1.23 -5.67
CA ASP A 230 28.68 -0.98 -6.72
C ASP A 230 28.12 -0.11 -7.86
N ALA A 231 26.94 0.50 -7.67
CA ALA A 231 26.28 1.32 -8.69
C ALA A 231 27.17 2.49 -9.16
N ASP A 232 27.26 2.66 -10.48
CA ASP A 232 28.04 3.74 -11.09
C ASP A 232 27.44 5.12 -10.70
N PRO A 233 28.24 6.02 -10.09
CA PRO A 233 27.78 7.37 -9.76
C PRO A 233 27.18 8.14 -10.94
N GLN A 234 27.65 7.89 -12.17
CA GLN A 234 27.09 8.53 -13.36
C GLN A 234 25.68 8.00 -13.70
N GLN A 235 25.37 6.73 -13.40
CA GLN A 235 24.01 6.21 -13.53
C GLN A 235 23.08 6.86 -12.52
N ILE A 236 23.49 6.97 -11.25
CA ILE A 236 22.72 7.63 -10.19
C ILE A 236 22.41 9.08 -10.56
N ALA A 237 23.41 9.81 -11.06
CA ALA A 237 23.24 11.19 -11.51
C ALA A 237 22.24 11.30 -12.67
N ARG A 238 22.33 10.41 -13.68
CA ARG A 238 21.40 10.39 -14.81
C ARG A 238 19.96 10.10 -14.39
N MET A 239 19.73 9.11 -13.52
CA MET A 239 18.38 8.80 -13.04
C MET A 239 17.80 9.94 -12.19
N SER A 240 18.63 10.55 -11.35
CA SER A 240 18.25 11.74 -10.58
C SER A 240 17.83 12.92 -11.48
N GLU A 241 18.60 13.17 -12.55
CA GLU A 241 18.30 14.19 -13.56
C GLU A 241 16.99 13.88 -14.29
N ALA A 242 16.80 12.64 -14.74
CA ALA A 242 15.58 12.20 -15.39
C ALA A 242 14.34 12.43 -14.50
N LEU A 243 14.43 12.11 -13.20
CA LEU A 243 13.33 12.30 -12.26
C LEU A 243 13.05 13.80 -12.02
N ARG A 244 14.09 14.65 -11.94
CA ARG A 244 13.93 16.10 -11.88
C ARG A 244 13.25 16.63 -13.13
N HIS A 245 13.64 16.17 -14.31
CA HIS A 245 13.04 16.58 -15.58
C HIS A 245 11.56 16.16 -15.66
N LEU A 246 11.22 14.94 -15.26
CA LEU A 246 9.84 14.45 -15.21
C LEU A 246 8.98 15.29 -14.26
N ARG A 247 9.46 15.59 -13.05
CA ARG A 247 8.75 16.47 -12.10
C ARG A 247 8.58 17.88 -12.65
N ALA A 248 9.59 18.44 -13.30
CA ALA A 248 9.50 19.76 -13.92
C ALA A 248 8.46 19.77 -15.06
N LYS A 249 8.42 18.72 -15.88
CA LYS A 249 7.40 18.54 -16.91
C LYS A 249 6.00 18.43 -16.30
N ALA A 250 5.82 17.59 -15.28
CA ALA A 250 4.53 17.43 -14.61
C ALA A 250 4.03 18.73 -14.00
N ARG A 251 4.91 19.54 -13.39
CA ARG A 251 4.55 20.87 -12.88
C ARG A 251 4.09 21.83 -13.98
N ARG A 252 4.76 21.83 -15.15
CA ARG A 252 4.35 22.66 -16.29
C ARG A 252 2.97 22.25 -16.82
N GLU A 253 2.75 20.95 -17.01
CA GLU A 253 1.45 20.44 -17.48
C GLU A 253 0.34 20.64 -16.45
N LEU A 254 0.66 20.54 -15.16
CA LEU A 254 -0.26 20.89 -14.07
C LEU A 254 -0.68 22.36 -14.15
N THR A 255 0.28 23.28 -14.29
CA THR A 255 -0.02 24.72 -14.47
C THR A 255 -0.90 24.94 -15.68
N ARG A 256 -0.58 24.33 -16.82
CA ARG A 256 -1.37 24.43 -18.05
C ARG A 256 -2.80 23.94 -17.86
N ALA A 257 -3.00 22.78 -17.23
CA ALA A 257 -4.33 22.23 -16.99
C ALA A 257 -5.15 23.12 -16.03
N ARG A 258 -4.51 23.77 -15.06
CA ARG A 258 -5.16 24.75 -14.16
C ARG A 258 -5.56 26.02 -14.90
N GLU A 259 -4.72 26.51 -15.82
CA GLU A 259 -5.03 27.65 -16.69
C GLU A 259 -6.20 27.36 -17.63
N GLU A 260 -6.25 26.16 -18.21
CA GLU A 260 -7.36 25.69 -19.06
C GLU A 260 -8.68 25.57 -18.27
N LEU A 261 -8.60 25.13 -17.01
CA LEU A 261 -9.78 25.02 -16.15
C LEU A 261 -10.33 26.39 -15.72
N ALA A 262 -9.46 27.37 -15.47
CA ALA A 262 -9.81 28.66 -14.88
C ALA A 262 -10.97 29.41 -15.57
N PRO A 263 -11.04 29.57 -16.91
CA PRO A 263 -12.14 30.29 -17.57
C PRO A 263 -13.48 29.55 -17.54
N LEU A 264 -13.49 28.25 -17.22
CA LEU A 264 -14.71 27.43 -17.20
C LEU A 264 -15.43 27.44 -15.84
N LEU A 265 -14.81 28.06 -14.83
CA LEU A 265 -15.28 28.04 -13.46
C LEU A 265 -15.97 29.35 -13.07
N THR A 266 -17.06 29.21 -12.33
CA THR A 266 -17.61 30.34 -11.57
C THR A 266 -16.69 30.70 -10.40
N THR A 267 -16.79 31.93 -9.89
CA THR A 267 -16.03 32.39 -8.71
C THR A 267 -16.19 31.45 -7.51
N ARG A 268 -17.40 30.92 -7.28
CA ARG A 268 -17.68 29.99 -6.18
C ARG A 268 -17.01 28.63 -6.39
N GLN A 269 -17.04 28.09 -7.61
CA GLN A 269 -16.37 26.83 -7.94
C GLN A 269 -14.85 26.97 -7.81
N ARG A 270 -14.28 28.10 -8.27
CA ARG A 270 -12.86 28.40 -8.12
C ARG A 270 -12.43 28.41 -6.66
N ALA A 271 -13.14 29.11 -5.79
CA ALA A 271 -12.84 29.13 -4.34
C ALA A 271 -12.86 27.72 -3.71
N ARG A 272 -13.83 26.89 -4.10
CA ARG A 272 -13.90 25.49 -3.63
C ARG A 272 -12.71 24.65 -4.11
N LEU A 273 -12.29 24.81 -5.37
CA LEU A 273 -11.14 24.09 -5.91
C LEU A 273 -9.81 24.53 -5.27
N ILE A 274 -9.66 25.80 -4.91
CA ILE A 274 -8.52 26.30 -4.12
C ILE A 274 -8.49 25.62 -2.75
N LEU A 275 -9.63 25.57 -2.04
CA LEU A 275 -9.73 24.90 -0.73
C LEU A 275 -9.43 23.40 -0.79
N MET A 276 -9.70 22.74 -1.92
CA MET A 276 -9.38 21.34 -2.16
C MET A 276 -7.96 21.14 -2.73
N GLY A 277 -7.19 22.22 -2.95
CA GLY A 277 -5.83 22.18 -3.50
C GLY A 277 -5.75 21.80 -4.98
N TYR A 278 -6.83 21.92 -5.75
CA TYR A 278 -6.81 21.70 -7.21
C TYR A 278 -6.28 22.93 -7.95
N LEU A 279 -6.53 24.13 -7.42
CA LEU A 279 -6.03 25.40 -7.92
C LEU A 279 -5.15 26.07 -6.86
N ASP A 280 -4.33 27.02 -7.31
CA ASP A 280 -3.55 27.92 -6.47
C ASP A 280 -4.25 29.28 -6.31
#